data_AF-A0A443J081-F1
#
_entry.id   AF-A0A443J081-F1
#
_cell.length_a   1.000
_cell.length_b   1.000
_cell.length_c   1.000
_cell.angle_alpha   90.00
_cell.angle_beta   90.00
_cell.angle_gamma   90.00
#
_symmetry.space_group_name_H-M   'P 1'
#
loop_
_entity.id
_entity.type
_entity.pdbx_description
1 polymer ?
#
loop_
_entity_poly.entity_id
_entity_poly.type
_entity_poly.pdbx_seq_one_letter_code
_entity_poly.pdbx_strand_id
1 'polypeptide(L)'
;MRFFVSAAVLAFTALPALSKTANCELVADGQTWIDGPCEFTALKSGEGSFMITGGNGYFAYVNINDGEARGDWNGPDKEDRAHWLLGMLTRDGACWVNETARVCAK
;
A
#
# COMPACT_ATOMS: atom_id res chain seq x y z
N MET A 1 14.76 27.23 49.74
CA MET A 1 15.00 27.17 48.28
C MET A 1 14.48 25.82 47.78
N ARG A 2 13.29 25.77 47.14
CA ARG A 2 12.73 24.53 46.55
C ARG A 2 12.85 24.66 45.03
N PHE A 3 13.70 23.85 44.42
CA PHE A 3 13.76 23.73 42.96
C PHE A 3 12.66 22.79 42.50
N PHE A 4 11.68 23.32 41.76
CA PHE A 4 10.68 22.51 41.05
C PHE A 4 11.21 22.20 39.65
N VAL A 5 11.62 20.95 39.41
CA VAL A 5 11.92 20.46 38.07
C VAL A 5 10.60 20.02 37.43
N SER A 6 10.12 20.78 36.45
CA SER A 6 8.94 20.40 35.66
C SER A 6 9.40 19.54 34.48
N ALA A 7 9.05 18.26 34.49
CA ALA A 7 9.21 17.38 33.35
C ALA A 7 8.00 17.56 32.41
N ALA A 8 8.21 18.18 31.25
CA ALA A 8 7.20 18.25 30.19
C ALA A 8 7.16 16.90 29.46
N VAL A 9 6.06 16.16 29.61
CA VAL A 9 5.81 14.91 28.88
C VAL A 9 5.23 15.27 27.50
N LEU A 10 6.02 15.10 26.45
CA LEU A 10 5.55 15.21 25.06
C LEU A 10 4.79 13.92 24.70
N ALA A 11 3.47 13.99 24.67
CA ALA A 11 2.63 12.90 24.16
C ALA A 11 2.70 12.87 22.62
N PHE A 12 3.44 11.91 22.05
CA PHE A 12 3.37 11.59 20.62
C PHE A 12 2.04 10.88 20.34
N THR A 13 1.08 11.60 19.76
CA THR A 13 -0.15 10.98 19.24
C THR A 13 0.15 10.35 17.88
N ALA A 14 0.13 9.02 17.81
CA ALA A 14 0.23 8.31 16.55
C ALA A 14 -1.06 8.52 15.75
N LEU A 15 -0.99 9.33 14.69
CA LEU A 15 -2.11 9.52 13.76
C LEU A 15 -2.39 8.21 13.02
N PRO A 16 -3.64 7.69 13.05
CA PRO A 16 -4.00 6.45 12.37
C PRO A 16 -3.73 6.58 10.86
N ALA A 17 -3.30 5.49 10.24
CA ALA A 17 -3.28 5.39 8.78
C ALA A 17 -4.73 5.43 8.28
N LEU A 18 -5.00 6.26 7.27
CA LEU A 18 -6.34 6.38 6.70
C LEU A 18 -6.57 5.23 5.72
N SER A 19 -7.18 4.14 6.20
CA SER A 19 -7.71 3.09 5.33
C SER A 19 -9.14 3.42 4.90
N LYS A 20 -9.51 3.02 3.67
CA LYS A 20 -10.85 3.12 3.12
C LYS A 20 -11.18 1.85 2.35
N THR A 21 -12.44 1.42 2.41
CA THR A 21 -12.91 0.34 1.55
C THR A 21 -12.98 0.80 0.09
N ALA A 22 -12.51 -0.03 -0.83
CA ALA A 22 -12.54 0.18 -2.27
C ALA A 22 -12.86 -1.13 -3.00
N ASN A 23 -13.00 -1.07 -4.33
CA ASN A 23 -13.01 -2.27 -5.16
C ASN A 23 -11.64 -2.43 -5.84
N CYS A 24 -10.89 -3.48 -5.49
CA CYS A 24 -9.53 -3.69 -5.95
C CYS A 24 -9.39 -4.83 -6.95
N GLU A 25 -8.30 -4.75 -7.70
CA GLU A 25 -7.82 -5.83 -8.55
C GLU A 25 -6.30 -5.95 -8.38
N LEU A 26 -5.81 -7.18 -8.18
CA LEU A 26 -4.40 -7.52 -8.25
C LEU A 26 -4.23 -8.65 -9.26
N VAL A 27 -3.58 -8.35 -10.38
CA VAL A 27 -3.12 -9.34 -11.36
C VAL A 27 -1.60 -9.36 -11.32
N ALA A 28 -1.03 -10.56 -11.29
CA ALA A 28 0.41 -10.79 -11.44
C ALA A 28 0.61 -12.07 -12.26
N ASP A 29 1.45 -11.99 -13.28
CA ASP A 29 1.78 -13.08 -14.20
C ASP A 29 0.54 -13.73 -14.84
N GLY A 30 -0.45 -12.91 -15.18
CA GLY A 30 -1.70 -13.34 -15.80
C GLY A 30 -2.72 -13.99 -14.85
N GLN A 31 -2.39 -14.14 -13.56
CA GLN A 31 -3.30 -14.66 -12.54
C GLN A 31 -3.88 -13.51 -11.71
N THR A 32 -5.19 -13.57 -11.44
CA THR A 32 -5.87 -12.65 -10.52
C THR A 32 -5.80 -13.19 -9.09
N TRP A 33 -5.33 -12.35 -8.17
CA TRP A 33 -5.10 -12.66 -6.75
C TRP A 33 -6.02 -11.89 -5.81
N ILE A 34 -6.46 -10.70 -6.22
CA ILE A 34 -7.51 -9.91 -5.57
C ILE A 34 -8.48 -9.49 -6.66
N ASP A 35 -9.77 -9.70 -6.44
CA ASP A 35 -10.87 -9.17 -7.25
C ASP A 35 -12.07 -8.95 -6.32
N GLY A 36 -12.41 -7.70 -6.07
CA GLY A 36 -13.53 -7.34 -5.19
C GLY A 36 -13.17 -6.36 -4.07
N PRO A 37 -14.01 -6.31 -3.02
CA PRO A 37 -13.81 -5.42 -1.88
C PRO A 37 -12.45 -5.62 -1.22
N CYS A 38 -11.78 -4.51 -0.94
CA CYS A 38 -10.45 -4.47 -0.35
C CYS A 38 -10.33 -3.26 0.59
N GLU A 39 -9.30 -3.29 1.42
CA GLU A 39 -8.83 -2.12 2.14
C GLU A 39 -7.78 -1.39 1.29
N PHE A 40 -8.03 -0.12 0.97
CA PHE A 40 -7.07 0.80 0.38
C PHE A 40 -6.45 1.65 1.49
N THR A 41 -5.13 1.59 1.62
CA THR A 41 -4.37 2.39 2.58
C THR A 41 -3.46 3.37 1.84
N ALA A 42 -3.72 4.67 1.99
CA ALA A 42 -2.79 5.69 1.53
C ALA A 42 -1.52 5.69 2.41
N LEU A 43 -0.35 5.63 1.79
CA LEU A 43 0.92 5.68 2.51
C LEU A 43 1.37 7.13 2.66
N LYS A 44 1.88 7.46 3.84
CA LYS A 44 2.42 8.80 4.14
C LYS A 44 3.71 9.10 3.37
N SER A 45 4.38 8.06 2.88
CA SER A 45 5.60 8.15 2.08
C SER A 45 5.29 8.22 0.58
N GLY A 46 5.89 9.18 -0.11
CA GLY A 46 5.83 9.28 -1.57
C GLY A 46 4.64 10.04 -2.12
N GLU A 47 4.61 10.17 -3.44
CA GLU A 47 3.71 11.05 -4.20
C GLU A 47 2.36 10.38 -4.49
N GLY A 48 1.71 9.89 -3.43
CA GLY A 48 0.46 9.14 -3.54
C GLY A 48 0.64 7.62 -3.56
N SER A 49 1.74 7.11 -3.01
CA SER A 49 1.94 5.68 -2.77
C SER A 49 0.81 5.09 -1.94
N PHE A 50 0.50 3.82 -2.17
CA PHE A 50 -0.59 3.15 -1.47
C PHE A 50 -0.36 1.64 -1.34
N MET A 51 -1.19 1.02 -0.51
CA MET A 51 -1.31 -0.43 -0.39
C MET A 51 -2.77 -0.82 -0.59
N ILE A 52 -3.00 -1.96 -1.25
CA ILE A 52 -4.29 -2.65 -1.26
C ILE A 52 -4.18 -3.96 -0.48
N THR A 53 -5.22 -4.31 0.29
CA THR A 53 -5.30 -5.57 1.02
C THR A 53 -6.65 -6.23 0.76
N GLY A 54 -6.61 -7.40 0.15
CA GLY A 54 -7.79 -8.22 -0.08
C GLY A 54 -8.18 -9.00 1.18
N GLY A 55 -9.48 -9.29 1.35
CA GLY A 55 -9.97 -10.10 2.47
C GLY A 55 -9.45 -11.56 2.47
N ASN A 56 -8.79 -11.99 1.40
CA ASN A 56 -8.21 -13.31 1.22
C ASN A 56 -6.72 -13.40 1.65
N GLY A 57 -6.14 -12.32 2.17
CA GLY A 57 -4.78 -12.27 2.70
C GLY A 57 -3.70 -11.87 1.69
N TYR A 58 -4.06 -11.57 0.45
CA TYR A 58 -3.13 -10.98 -0.51
C TYR A 58 -3.07 -9.46 -0.34
N PHE A 59 -1.89 -8.88 -0.59
CA PHE A 59 -1.71 -7.44 -0.60
C PHE A 59 -0.63 -7.03 -1.60
N ALA A 60 -0.76 -5.80 -2.10
CA ALA A 60 0.21 -5.19 -3.00
C ALA A 60 0.44 -3.73 -2.63
N TYR A 61 1.69 -3.30 -2.79
CA TYR A 61 2.14 -1.93 -2.70
C TYR A 61 2.29 -1.35 -4.11
N VAL A 62 1.97 -0.06 -4.23
CA VAL A 62 2.43 0.79 -5.32
C VAL A 62 3.17 1.95 -4.68
N ASN A 63 4.48 1.95 -4.83
CA ASN A 63 5.40 2.96 -4.30
C ASN A 63 5.73 3.97 -5.39
N ILE A 64 5.37 5.24 -5.18
CA ILE A 64 5.58 6.32 -6.13
C ILE A 64 6.59 7.30 -5.57
N ASN A 65 7.75 7.42 -6.23
CA ASN A 65 8.81 8.35 -5.86
C ASN A 65 9.36 9.00 -7.12
N ASP A 66 9.55 10.33 -7.09
CA ASP A 66 10.07 11.11 -8.22
C ASP A 66 9.31 10.86 -9.54
N GLY A 67 7.98 10.73 -9.45
CA GLY A 67 7.11 10.42 -10.58
C GLY A 67 7.16 8.97 -11.11
N GLU A 68 8.03 8.11 -10.58
CA GLU A 68 8.14 6.71 -10.95
C GLU A 68 7.38 5.81 -9.97
N ALA A 69 6.58 4.87 -10.50
CA ALA A 69 5.84 3.91 -9.69
C ALA A 69 6.40 2.49 -9.83
N ARG A 70 6.61 1.84 -8.68
CA ARG A 70 7.02 0.44 -8.58
C ARG A 70 6.00 -0.35 -7.77
N GLY A 71 5.65 -1.54 -8.22
CA GLY A 71 4.79 -2.47 -7.49
C GLY A 71 5.54 -3.64 -6.87
N ASP A 72 5.09 -4.03 -5.68
CA ASP A 72 5.59 -5.18 -4.92
C ASP A 72 4.39 -5.87 -4.22
N TRP A 73 4.37 -7.20 -4.10
CA TRP A 73 3.26 -7.94 -3.49
C TRP A 73 3.75 -9.17 -2.72
N ASN A 74 2.83 -9.83 -2.02
CA ASN A 74 3.16 -10.91 -1.08
C ASN A 74 3.27 -12.32 -1.69
N GLY A 75 3.27 -12.41 -3.01
CA GLY A 75 3.55 -13.66 -3.72
C GLY A 75 2.42 -14.69 -3.68
N PRO A 76 2.58 -15.80 -4.42
CA PRO A 76 1.55 -16.82 -4.57
C PRO A 76 1.17 -17.50 -3.25
N ASP A 77 2.13 -17.60 -2.31
CA ASP A 77 1.99 -18.32 -1.04
C ASP A 77 1.44 -17.46 0.11
N LYS A 78 0.95 -16.24 -0.16
CA LYS A 78 0.42 -15.31 0.85
C LYS A 78 1.41 -15.03 1.98
N GLU A 79 2.61 -14.63 1.61
CA GLU A 79 3.66 -14.38 2.57
C GLU A 79 3.35 -13.13 3.42
N ASP A 80 4.02 -12.99 4.57
CA ASP A 80 3.81 -11.86 5.47
C ASP A 80 4.51 -10.56 4.99
N ARG A 81 5.21 -10.61 3.85
CA ARG A 81 6.00 -9.49 3.31
C ARG A 81 5.86 -9.37 1.80
N ALA A 82 5.74 -8.14 1.31
CA ALA A 82 5.72 -7.85 -0.12
C ALA A 82 7.14 -7.75 -0.71
N HIS A 83 7.74 -8.88 -1.05
CA HIS A 83 9.07 -8.94 -1.68
C HIS A 83 9.03 -9.51 -3.10
N TRP A 84 7.86 -9.93 -3.58
CA TRP A 84 7.66 -10.32 -4.97
C TRP A 84 7.45 -9.07 -5.82
N LEU A 85 8.24 -8.92 -6.87
CA LEU A 85 8.25 -7.71 -7.68
C LEU A 85 7.15 -7.77 -8.75
N LEU A 86 6.30 -6.74 -8.80
CA LEU A 86 5.43 -6.48 -9.95
C LEU A 86 6.16 -5.64 -11.01
N GLY A 87 7.24 -4.96 -10.64
CA GLY A 87 8.06 -4.14 -11.52
C GLY A 87 7.62 -2.69 -11.61
N MET A 88 8.10 -1.98 -12.63
CA MET A 88 7.69 -0.60 -12.91
C MET A 88 6.27 -0.57 -13.46
N LEU A 89 5.47 0.39 -13.03
CA LEU A 89 4.07 0.52 -13.40
C LEU A 89 3.80 1.90 -13.98
N THR A 90 2.87 1.96 -14.92
CA THR A 90 2.32 3.21 -15.46
C THR A 90 0.88 3.36 -15.03
N ARG A 91 0.46 4.61 -14.78
CA ARG A 91 -0.92 4.90 -14.40
C ARG A 91 -1.86 4.76 -15.60
N ASP A 92 -2.90 3.96 -15.46
CA ASP A 92 -3.99 3.78 -16.41
C ASP A 92 -5.34 3.86 -15.66
N GLY A 93 -5.99 5.03 -15.72
CA GLY A 93 -7.23 5.29 -15.00
C GLY A 93 -7.10 5.14 -13.48
N ALA A 94 -7.76 4.13 -12.92
CA ALA A 94 -7.72 3.77 -11.50
C ALA A 94 -6.67 2.70 -11.18
N CYS A 95 -5.87 2.31 -12.17
CA CYS A 95 -4.92 1.21 -12.10
C CYS A 95 -3.49 1.67 -12.33
N TRP A 96 -2.56 0.86 -11.85
CA TRP A 96 -1.14 0.90 -12.15
C TRP A 96 -0.77 -0.42 -12.83
N VAL A 97 -0.25 -0.32 -14.05
CA VAL A 97 -0.16 -1.46 -14.96
C VAL A 97 1.20 -1.56 -15.65
N ASN A 98 1.55 -2.78 -16.04
CA ASN A 98 2.57 -3.07 -17.04
C ASN A 98 2.15 -4.33 -17.82
N GLU A 99 3.10 -4.99 -18.49
CA GLU A 99 2.84 -6.18 -19.30
C GLU A 99 2.33 -7.39 -18.50
N THR A 100 2.74 -7.54 -17.23
CA THR A 100 2.45 -8.73 -16.42
C THR A 100 1.63 -8.43 -15.16
N ALA A 101 1.51 -7.17 -14.77
CA ALA A 101 0.89 -6.74 -13.53
C ALA A 101 -0.18 -5.67 -13.72
N ARG A 102 -1.21 -5.74 -12.87
CA ARG A 102 -2.25 -4.71 -12.73
C ARG A 102 -2.63 -4.59 -11.27
N VAL A 103 -2.55 -3.37 -10.73
CA VAL A 103 -2.99 -3.02 -9.37
C VAL A 103 -4.00 -1.89 -9.47
N CYS A 104 -5.27 -2.16 -9.15
CA CYS A 104 -6.34 -1.18 -9.21
C CYS A 104 -6.93 -0.89 -7.83
N ALA A 105 -7.37 0.35 -7.64
CA ALA A 105 -8.24 0.75 -6.53
C ALA A 105 -9.32 1.71 -7.07
N LYS A 106 -10.56 1.21 -7.18
CA LYS A 106 -11.71 1.88 -7.80
C LYS A 106 -12.73 2.32 -6.76
#